data_AF-A0A7G2LSR4-F1
#
_entry.id   AF-A0A7G2LSR4-F1
#
_cell.length_a   1.000
_cell.length_b   1.000
_cell.length_c   1.000
_cell.angle_alpha   90.00
_cell.angle_beta   90.00
_cell.angle_gamma   90.00
#
_symmetry.space_group_name_H-M   'P 1'
#
loop_
_entity.id
_entity.type
_entity.pdbx_description
1 polymer ?
#
loop_
_entity_poly.entity_id
_entity_poly.type
_entity_poly.pdbx_seq_one_letter_code
_entity_poly.pdbx_strand_id
1 'polypeptide(L)' 'MTREPVLTFTEYGIYCPAGDFYIDPWRPVDRALITHGHADHARDGMGSYLA' A
#
# COMPACT_ATOMS: atom_id res chain seq x y z
N MET A 1 13.79 -22.94 -8.35
CA MET A 1 13.72 -21.47 -8.43
C MET A 1 12.61 -21.01 -7.49
N THR A 2 12.95 -20.30 -6.42
CA THR A 2 11.93 -19.67 -5.56
C THR A 2 11.41 -18.44 -6.31
N ARG A 3 10.10 -18.37 -6.54
CA ARG A 3 9.49 -17.15 -7.10
C ARG A 3 9.64 -16.02 -6.09
N GLU A 4 10.06 -14.85 -6.56
CA GLU A 4 9.98 -13.63 -5.75
C GLU A 4 8.53 -13.41 -5.31
N PRO A 5 8.30 -13.00 -4.06
CA PRO A 5 6.96 -12.75 -3.57
C PRO A 5 6.36 -11.53 -4.29
N VAL A 6 5.14 -11.69 -4.79
CA VAL A 6 4.39 -10.59 -5.43
C VAL A 6 4.09 -9.48 -4.42
N LEU A 7 3.85 -9.84 -3.16
CA LEU A 7 3.53 -8.94 -2.07
C LEU A 7 4.43 -9.23 -0.86
N THR A 8 4.90 -8.19 -0.19
CA THR A 8 5.70 -8.29 1.03
C THR A 8 5.05 -7.52 2.17
N PHE A 9 5.03 -8.09 3.37
CA PHE A 9 4.58 -7.38 4.56
C PHE A 9 5.68 -6.49 5.12
N THR A 10 5.31 -5.29 5.53
CA THR A 10 6.20 -4.29 6.14
C THR A 10 5.53 -3.68 7.36
N GLU A 11 6.24 -2.80 8.06
CA GLU A 11 5.68 -1.99 9.14
C GLU A 11 4.69 -0.90 8.68
N TYR A 12 4.58 -0.68 7.36
CA TYR A 12 3.69 0.31 6.73
C TYR A 12 2.42 -0.33 6.12
N GLY A 13 2.43 -1.65 5.89
CA GLY A 13 1.35 -2.37 5.21
C GLY A 13 1.87 -3.43 4.24
N ILE A 14 1.02 -3.79 3.28
CA ILE A 14 1.33 -4.76 2.21
C ILE A 14 1.95 -4.00 1.04
N TYR A 15 3.22 -4.28 0.72
CA TYR A 15 3.96 -3.64 -0.35
C TYR A 15 3.97 -4.50 -1.63
N CYS A 16 3.71 -3.84 -2.77
CA CYS A 16 3.81 -4.44 -4.11
C CYS A 16 5.02 -3.85 -4.86
N PRO A 17 6.15 -4.57 -4.98
CA PRO A 17 7.34 -4.05 -5.67
C PRO A 17 7.12 -3.74 -7.15
N ALA A 18 6.27 -4.52 -7.84
CA ALA A 18 6.02 -4.34 -9.27
C ALA A 18 5.24 -3.06 -9.59
N GLY A 19 4.39 -2.62 -8.66
CA GLY A 19 3.59 -1.41 -8.79
C GLY A 19 4.15 -0.21 -8.02
N ASP A 20 5.12 -0.45 -7.13
CA ASP A 20 5.69 0.53 -6.21
C ASP A 20 4.61 1.28 -5.41
N PHE A 21 3.78 0.52 -4.70
CA PHE A 21 2.71 1.06 -3.85
C PHE A 21 2.46 0.16 -2.64
N TYR A 22 1.83 0.74 -1.63
CA TYR A 22 1.29 0.00 -0.49
C TYR A 22 -0.22 -0.15 -0.63
N ILE A 23 -0.73 -1.34 -0.30
CA ILE A 23 -2.15 -1.66 -0.26
C ILE A 23 -2.65 -1.42 1.16
N ASP A 24 -3.70 -0.62 1.30
CA ASP A 24 -4.36 -0.29 2.56
C ASP A 24 -3.38 0.02 3.72
N PRO A 25 -2.39 0.93 3.50
CA PRO A 25 -1.37 1.19 4.51
C PRO A 25 -1.95 1.86 5.76
N TRP A 26 -1.46 1.47 6.93
CA TRP A 26 -1.85 2.07 8.21
C TRP A 26 -0.92 3.21 8.67
N ARG A 27 0.22 3.40 7.98
CA ARG A 27 1.17 4.52 8.16
C ARG A 27 1.25 5.36 6.87
N PRO A 28 1.64 6.65 6.96
CA PRO A 28 1.96 7.46 5.78
C PRO A 28 2.94 6.79 4.83
N VAL A 29 2.63 6.80 3.54
CA VAL A 29 3.46 6.31 2.44
C VAL A 29 3.29 7.21 1.20
N ASP A 30 4.21 7.10 0.25
CA ASP A 30 4.17 7.93 -0.96
C ASP A 30 3.02 7.55 -1.90
N ARG A 31 2.72 6.25 -2.03
CA ARG A 31 1.71 5.71 -2.95
C ARG A 31 0.84 4.69 -2.25
N ALA A 32 -0.39 5.10 -1.92
CA ALA A 32 -1.39 4.26 -1.28
C ALA A 32 -2.44 3.79 -2.29
N LEU A 33 -2.59 2.48 -2.46
CA LEU A 33 -3.73 1.86 -3.13
C LEU A 33 -4.75 1.48 -2.06
N ILE A 34 -5.94 2.09 -2.12
CA ILE A 34 -7.06 1.71 -1.26
C ILE A 34 -7.90 0.64 -1.94
N THR A 35 -8.18 -0.46 -1.26
CA THR A 35 -8.96 -1.55 -1.85
C THR A 35 -10.45 -1.22 -1.97
N HIS A 36 -10.94 -0.34 -1.10
CA HIS A 36 -12.33 0.09 -1.06
C HIS A 36 -12.47 1.44 -0.33
N GLY A 37 -13.62 2.08 -0.52
CA GLY A 37 -13.90 3.44 -0.05
C GLY A 37 -14.30 3.54 1.43
N HIS A 38 -13.60 2.87 2.33
CA HIS A 38 -13.77 3.12 3.77
C HIS A 38 -12.73 4.12 4.29
N ALA A 39 -13.19 4.98 5.21
CA ALA A 39 -12.39 6.06 5.77
C ALA A 39 -11.20 5.57 6.60
N ASP A 40 -11.20 4.32 7.07
CA ASP A 40 -10.07 3.74 7.82
C ASP A 40 -8.84 3.46 6.95
N HIS A 41 -9.01 3.40 5.62
CA HIS A 41 -7.93 3.26 4.64
C HIS A 41 -7.51 4.61 4.00
N ALA A 42 -8.42 5.58 3.93
CA ALA A 42 -8.16 6.92 3.39
C ALA A 42 -7.89 7.93 4.51
N ARG A 43 -6.64 8.00 4.97
CA ARG A 43 -6.16 8.85 6.08
C ARG A 43 -5.27 10.00 5.58
N ASP A 44 -5.33 11.14 6.26
CA ASP A 44 -4.40 12.25 5.98
C ASP A 44 -2.93 11.83 6.14
N GLY A 45 -2.05 12.40 5.30
CA GLY A 45 -0.60 12.20 5.36
C GLY A 45 -0.01 11.27 4.30
N MET A 46 -0.83 10.59 3.48
CA MET A 46 -0.31 9.90 2.29
C MET A 46 0.17 10.89 1.22
N GLY A 47 1.19 10.52 0.45
CA GLY A 47 1.68 11.35 -0.66
C GLY A 47 0.71 11.38 -1.84
N SER A 48 0.23 10.21 -2.25
CA SER A 48 -0.76 10.05 -3.32
C SER A 48 -1.65 8.83 -3.09
N TYR A 49 -2.91 8.98 -3.47
CA TYR A 49 -3.87 7.88 -3.55
C TYR A 49 -4.02 7.43 -5.00
N LEU A 50 -3.87 6.14 -5.24
CA LEU A 50 -4.07 5.52 -6.54
C LEU A 50 -5.54 5.13 -6.70
N ALA A 51 -6.11 5.39 -7.87
CA ALA A 51 -7.48 5.06 -8.26
C ALA A 51 -7.48 4.02 -9.39
#